data_AF-A0A7M7TCX9-F1
#
_entry.id   AF-A0A7M7TCX9-F1
#
_cell.length_a   1.000
_cell.length_b   1.000
_cell.length_c   1.000
_cell.angle_alpha   90.00
_cell.angle_beta   90.00
_cell.angle_gamma   90.00
#
_symmetry.space_group_name_H-M   'P 1'
#
loop_
_entity.id
_entity.type
_entity.pdbx_description
1 polymer ?
#
loop_
_entity_poly.entity_id
_entity_poly.type
_entity_poly.pdbx_seq_one_letter_code
_entity_poly.pdbx_strand_id
1 'polypeptide(L)'
;MGKMRLLCQALILIQLPLQAIRADNLFYEPATGTADALNEPINEPINEPIDSPDACCATPMDMISQHKYPSEAHTVTTEDGYILTLYRIPGAAGSTPVYLQHGLLESSADWLIPGKAKSLAFILWDRGYDVWLGNARGNTYSKKHKTLSTSDPQFWNFR
;
A
#
# COMPACT_ATOMS: atom_id res chain seq x y z
N MET A 1 51.87 9.87 -15.00
CA MET A 1 51.26 8.58 -15.42
C MET A 1 51.12 7.71 -14.18
N GLY A 2 49.99 7.15 -13.75
CA GLY A 2 48.60 7.11 -14.22
C GLY A 2 47.71 6.81 -13.00
N LYS A 3 46.43 7.22 -13.08
CA LYS A 3 45.45 7.23 -11.99
C LYS A 3 44.91 5.83 -11.68
N MET A 4 44.91 5.45 -10.40
CA MET A 4 44.31 4.22 -9.86
C MET A 4 42.79 4.46 -9.68
N ARG A 5 41.96 3.69 -10.39
CA ARG A 5 40.49 3.77 -10.30
C ARG A 5 39.97 2.77 -9.28
N LEU A 6 39.12 3.27 -8.38
CA LEU A 6 38.19 2.54 -7.50
C LEU A 6 37.31 1.57 -8.31
N LEU A 7 37.11 0.37 -7.77
CA LEU A 7 35.99 -0.50 -8.11
C LEU A 7 35.19 -0.76 -6.83
N CYS A 8 34.12 0.00 -6.66
CA CYS A 8 33.02 -0.31 -5.76
C CYS A 8 31.94 -0.96 -6.64
N GLN A 9 31.78 -2.27 -6.56
CA GLN A 9 30.73 -3.01 -7.26
C GLN A 9 29.62 -3.36 -6.26
N ALA A 10 28.58 -2.54 -6.23
CA ALA A 10 27.24 -2.92 -5.79
C ALA A 10 26.27 -1.84 -6.29
N LEU A 11 25.85 -1.97 -7.55
CA LEU A 11 24.85 -1.11 -8.15
C LEU A 11 24.06 -1.91 -9.19
N ILE A 12 22.98 -2.57 -8.75
CA ILE A 12 21.92 -3.02 -9.65
C ILE A 12 20.87 -1.91 -9.62
N LEU A 13 21.08 -0.91 -10.48
CA LEU A 13 20.06 0.05 -10.90
C LEU A 13 19.14 -0.69 -11.86
N ILE A 14 17.89 -0.96 -11.47
CA ILE A 14 16.85 -1.29 -12.42
C ILE A 14 16.33 0.04 -12.96
N GLN A 15 16.88 0.45 -14.09
CA GLN A 15 16.39 1.55 -14.89
C GLN A 15 15.16 1.05 -15.67
N LEU A 16 13.94 1.26 -15.13
CA LEU A 16 12.73 1.15 -15.95
C LEU A 16 12.35 2.54 -16.47
N PRO A 17 12.05 2.67 -17.78
CA PRO A 17 11.58 3.94 -18.33
C PRO A 17 10.21 4.29 -17.74
N LEU A 18 10.18 5.40 -17.03
CA LEU A 18 9.00 6.02 -16.44
C LEU A 18 8.13 6.64 -17.55
N GLN A 19 7.42 5.82 -18.33
CA GLN A 19 6.40 6.29 -19.27
C GLN A 19 5.25 5.27 -19.38
N ALA A 20 4.34 5.29 -18.41
CA ALA A 20 2.91 5.02 -18.57
C ALA A 20 2.21 4.95 -17.19
N ILE A 21 2.14 6.08 -16.49
CA ILE A 21 1.07 6.30 -15.51
C ILE A 21 0.16 7.32 -16.17
N ARG A 22 -0.95 6.85 -16.74
CA ARG A 22 -2.05 7.72 -17.18
C ARG A 22 -2.65 8.34 -15.92
N ALA A 23 -2.40 9.63 -15.73
CA ALA A 23 -3.06 10.44 -14.72
C ALA A 23 -4.43 10.87 -15.23
N ASP A 24 -5.41 9.99 -15.13
CA ASP A 24 -6.81 10.34 -15.38
C ASP A 24 -7.54 10.26 -14.03
N ASN A 25 -7.63 11.41 -13.34
CA ASN A 25 -8.59 11.82 -12.28
C ASN A 25 -8.82 10.83 -11.11
N LEU A 26 -8.52 11.18 -9.86
CA LEU A 26 -9.27 12.16 -9.07
C LEU A 26 -8.39 12.72 -7.94
N PHE A 27 -8.21 14.03 -7.93
CA PHE A 27 -7.72 14.77 -6.77
C PHE A 27 -8.77 14.66 -5.64
N TYR A 28 -8.35 14.30 -4.43
CA TYR A 28 -9.18 14.40 -3.24
C TYR A 28 -9.06 15.82 -2.68
N GLU A 29 -10.18 16.55 -2.64
CA GLU A 29 -10.31 17.84 -1.94
C GLU A 29 -10.25 17.61 -0.41
N PRO A 30 -9.44 18.37 0.35
CA PRO A 30 -9.36 18.18 1.80
C PRO A 30 -10.65 18.68 2.48
N ALA A 31 -11.34 17.79 3.19
CA ALA A 31 -12.49 18.15 4.01
C ALA A 31 -12.07 19.13 5.13
N THR A 32 -12.56 20.37 5.05
CA THR A 32 -12.50 21.36 6.13
C THR A 32 -13.50 21.02 7.22
N GLY A 33 -13.21 19.98 8.01
CA GLY A 33 -14.00 19.62 9.19
C GLY A 33 -13.38 20.19 10.46
N THR A 34 -14.10 21.08 11.15
CA THR A 34 -13.74 21.57 12.48
C THR A 34 -13.81 20.44 13.51
N ALA A 35 -13.13 20.60 14.65
CA ALA A 35 -12.92 19.58 15.68
C ALA A 35 -14.18 19.15 16.48
N ASP A 36 -15.38 19.55 16.05
CA ASP A 36 -16.62 19.36 16.81
C ASP A 36 -17.41 18.08 16.43
N ALA A 37 -16.96 17.31 15.45
CA ALA A 37 -17.69 16.15 14.92
C ALA A 37 -17.57 14.84 15.73
N LEU A 38 -17.00 14.86 16.94
CA LEU A 38 -16.78 13.64 17.73
C LEU A 38 -17.88 13.33 18.77
N ASN A 39 -18.98 14.10 18.80
CA ASN A 39 -19.99 14.01 19.87
C ASN A 39 -21.42 13.63 19.42
N GLU A 40 -21.64 13.20 18.18
CA GLU A 40 -22.98 12.71 17.78
C GLU A 40 -23.16 11.23 18.18
N PRO A 41 -24.27 10.86 18.87
CA PRO A 41 -24.52 9.48 19.27
C PRO A 41 -24.88 8.63 18.05
N ILE A 42 -24.19 7.49 17.91
CA ILE A 42 -24.42 6.46 16.89
C ILE A 42 -25.77 5.74 17.09
N ASN A 43 -26.88 6.40 16.73
CA ASN A 43 -28.24 5.86 16.86
C ASN A 43 -28.95 5.65 15.51
N GLU A 44 -28.21 5.31 14.44
CA GLU A 44 -28.85 4.79 13.23
C GLU A 44 -28.70 3.26 13.15
N PRO A 45 -29.80 2.51 12.92
CA PRO A 45 -29.72 1.07 12.74
C PRO A 45 -28.97 0.76 11.45
N ILE A 46 -27.91 -0.03 11.57
CA ILE A 46 -27.13 -0.56 10.44
C ILE A 46 -28.01 -1.48 9.57
N ASN A 47 -28.72 -0.89 8.61
CA ASN A 47 -29.58 -1.61 7.65
C ASN A 47 -28.84 -1.97 6.33
N GLU A 48 -27.51 -2.12 6.39
CA GLU A 48 -26.72 -2.64 5.27
C GLU A 48 -26.67 -4.18 5.36
N PRO A 49 -26.90 -4.93 4.27
CA PRO A 49 -26.75 -6.39 4.29
C PRO A 49 -25.34 -6.78 4.73
N ILE A 50 -25.26 -7.56 5.81
CA ILE A 50 -24.01 -8.02 6.43
C ILE A 50 -23.15 -8.88 5.47
N ASP A 51 -23.74 -9.36 4.37
CA ASP A 51 -23.10 -10.20 3.36
C ASP A 51 -22.78 -9.47 2.04
N SER A 52 -22.34 -8.20 2.10
CA SER A 52 -21.58 -7.65 0.97
C SER A 52 -20.15 -8.21 1.02
N PRO A 53 -19.65 -8.85 -0.05
CA PRO A 53 -18.28 -9.38 -0.09
C PRO A 53 -17.21 -8.30 0.06
N ASP A 54 -17.61 -7.03 0.00
CA ASP A 54 -16.75 -5.85 0.14
C ASP A 54 -16.92 -5.13 1.49
N ALA A 55 -17.79 -5.60 2.40
CA ALA A 55 -18.18 -4.86 3.61
C ALA A 55 -17.45 -5.25 4.92
N CYS A 56 -16.63 -6.31 4.95
CA CYS A 56 -16.17 -6.86 6.24
C CYS A 56 -14.73 -6.49 6.67
N CYS A 57 -13.92 -5.80 5.86
CA CYS A 57 -12.63 -5.31 6.34
C CYS A 57 -12.21 -4.00 5.66
N ALA A 58 -11.90 -2.98 6.46
CA ALA A 58 -11.28 -1.75 5.98
C ALA A 58 -10.01 -2.11 5.21
N THR A 59 -9.88 -1.61 3.98
CA THR A 59 -8.66 -1.79 3.20
C THR A 59 -7.52 -0.97 3.82
N PRO A 60 -6.24 -1.27 3.52
CA PRO A 60 -5.14 -0.41 3.94
C PRO A 60 -5.31 1.05 3.49
N MET A 61 -5.93 1.31 2.33
CA MET A 61 -6.30 2.67 1.90
C MET A 61 -7.29 3.33 2.86
N ASP A 62 -8.32 2.60 3.29
CA ASP A 62 -9.31 3.11 4.24
C ASP A 62 -8.67 3.39 5.60
N MET A 63 -7.82 2.48 6.09
CA MET A 63 -7.10 2.64 7.35
C MET A 63 -6.18 3.88 7.35
N ILE A 64 -5.49 4.14 6.24
CA ILE A 64 -4.63 5.33 6.09
C ILE A 64 -5.49 6.60 6.04
N SER A 65 -6.54 6.59 5.22
CA SER A 65 -7.42 7.74 4.98
C SER A 65 -8.22 8.13 6.24
N GLN A 66 -8.68 7.14 7.03
CA GLN A 66 -9.34 7.36 8.32
C GLN A 66 -8.47 8.16 9.31
N HIS A 67 -7.15 8.02 9.21
CA HIS A 67 -6.20 8.78 10.03
C HIS A 67 -5.75 10.10 9.38
N LYS A 68 -6.37 10.50 8.26
CA LYS A 68 -6.13 11.75 7.53
C LYS A 68 -4.72 11.86 6.93
N TYR A 69 -4.12 10.72 6.60
CA TYR A 69 -2.87 10.67 5.83
C TYR A 69 -3.18 10.55 4.33
N PRO A 70 -2.31 11.07 3.44
CA PRO A 70 -2.45 10.83 2.03
C PRO A 70 -2.25 9.33 1.75
N SER A 71 -2.96 8.80 0.76
CA SER A 71 -2.92 7.38 0.45
C SER A 71 -2.95 7.16 -1.07
N GLU A 72 -2.15 6.22 -1.55
CA GLU A 72 -2.14 5.77 -2.94
C GLU A 72 -2.14 4.24 -2.99
N ALA A 73 -2.79 3.67 -3.99
CA ALA A 73 -2.72 2.25 -4.31
C ALA A 73 -2.09 2.05 -5.68
N HIS A 74 -1.11 1.15 -5.75
CA HIS A 74 -0.35 0.84 -6.95
C HIS A 74 -0.45 -0.65 -7.25
N THR A 75 -0.55 -1.02 -8.52
CA THR A 75 -0.53 -2.44 -8.92
C THR A 75 0.73 -2.76 -9.71
N VAL A 76 1.35 -3.89 -9.39
CA VAL A 76 2.55 -4.38 -10.07
C VAL A 76 2.25 -5.78 -10.58
N THR A 77 2.51 -6.03 -11.86
CA THR A 77 2.46 -7.39 -12.38
C THR A 77 3.85 -8.01 -12.33
N THR A 78 3.99 -9.16 -11.68
CA THR A 78 5.22 -9.95 -11.69
C THR A 78 5.44 -10.59 -13.06
N GLU A 79 6.68 -11.02 -13.33
CA GLU A 79 7.05 -11.69 -14.58
C GLU A 79 6.19 -12.94 -14.84
N ASP A 80 5.91 -13.69 -13.79
CA ASP A 80 5.11 -14.92 -13.85
C ASP A 80 3.60 -14.68 -13.79
N GLY A 81 3.15 -13.42 -13.71
CA GLY A 81 1.77 -13.03 -13.98
C GLY A 81 0.90 -12.75 -12.75
N TYR A 82 1.43 -12.77 -11.54
CA TYR A 82 0.72 -12.33 -10.34
C TYR A 82 0.57 -10.82 -10.33
N ILE A 83 -0.58 -10.35 -9.86
CA ILE A 83 -0.88 -8.92 -9.73
C ILE A 83 -0.85 -8.59 -8.25
N LEU A 84 0.18 -7.83 -7.85
CA LEU A 84 0.42 -7.41 -6.49
C LEU A 84 -0.12 -6.00 -6.29
N THR A 85 -0.79 -5.76 -5.17
CA THR A 85 -1.22 -4.43 -4.75
C THR A 85 -0.26 -3.90 -3.71
N LEU A 86 0.36 -2.76 -3.97
CA LEU A 86 1.17 -2.02 -3.00
C LEU A 86 0.36 -0.79 -2.56
N TYR A 87 0.43 -0.48 -1.28
CA TYR A 87 -0.14 0.76 -0.75
C TYR A 87 0.98 1.73 -0.43
N ARG A 88 0.73 3.02 -0.50
CA ARG A 88 1.72 4.05 -0.24
C ARG A 88 1.12 5.20 0.54
N ILE A 89 1.89 5.70 1.51
CA ILE A 89 1.66 6.98 2.17
C ILE A 89 2.69 7.95 1.59
N PRO A 90 2.34 8.75 0.56
CA PRO A 90 3.31 9.54 -0.18
C PRO A 90 3.93 10.62 0.70
N GLY A 91 5.26 10.66 0.74
CA GLY A 91 6.03 11.72 1.38
C GLY A 91 6.11 13.00 0.53
N ALA A 92 6.79 14.02 1.05
CA ALA A 92 7.09 15.23 0.29
C ALA A 92 8.03 14.93 -0.90
N ALA A 93 8.11 15.85 -1.86
CA ALA A 93 9.05 15.70 -2.98
C ALA A 93 10.50 15.58 -2.46
N GLY A 94 11.19 14.51 -2.87
CA GLY A 94 12.55 14.21 -2.41
C GLY A 94 12.62 13.43 -1.10
N SER A 95 11.49 13.06 -0.49
CA SER A 95 11.46 12.13 0.65
C SER A 95 12.12 10.79 0.30
N THR A 96 12.88 10.23 1.25
CA THR A 96 13.52 8.93 1.07
C THR A 96 12.47 7.82 1.12
N PRO A 97 12.40 6.94 0.10
CA PRO A 97 11.48 5.81 0.12
C PRO A 97 11.86 4.78 1.18
N VAL A 98 10.87 4.26 1.90
CA VAL A 98 10.99 3.13 2.82
C VAL A 98 9.95 2.09 2.45
N TYR A 99 10.40 0.85 2.23
CA TYR A 99 9.53 -0.29 1.90
C TYR A 99 9.34 -1.18 3.13
N LEU A 100 8.09 -1.39 3.53
CA LEU A 100 7.70 -2.27 4.64
C LEU A 100 7.10 -3.55 4.08
N GLN A 101 7.74 -4.69 4.37
CA GLN A 101 7.29 -6.01 3.96
C GLN A 101 6.80 -6.79 5.17
N HIS A 102 5.56 -7.27 5.10
CA HIS A 102 4.95 -8.10 6.15
C HIS A 102 5.59 -9.49 6.26
N GLY A 103 5.29 -10.20 7.37
CA GLY A 103 5.78 -11.54 7.65
C GLY A 103 4.95 -12.68 7.05
N LEU A 104 5.10 -13.87 7.63
CA LEU A 104 4.41 -15.09 7.21
C LEU A 104 2.91 -15.03 7.55
N LEU A 105 2.03 -15.31 6.58
CA LEU A 105 0.56 -15.27 6.71
C LEU A 105 -0.03 -13.88 7.04
N GLU A 106 0.76 -12.83 6.81
CA GLU A 106 0.42 -11.44 7.13
C GLU A 106 0.09 -10.61 5.86
N SER A 107 -0.14 -9.31 6.04
CA SER A 107 -0.42 -8.36 4.96
C SER A 107 0.12 -6.95 5.25
N SER A 108 0.03 -6.04 4.26
CA SER A 108 0.38 -4.63 4.46
C SER A 108 -0.41 -3.94 5.59
N ALA A 109 -1.59 -4.48 5.98
CA ALA A 109 -2.42 -3.91 7.03
C ALA A 109 -1.73 -3.93 8.41
N ASP A 110 -0.82 -4.88 8.65
CA ASP A 110 -0.17 -5.05 9.95
C ASP A 110 0.67 -3.83 10.36
N TRP A 111 1.15 -3.06 9.37
CA TRP A 111 1.83 -1.80 9.58
C TRP A 111 0.92 -0.63 9.96
N LEU A 112 -0.40 -0.83 9.96
CA LEU A 112 -1.43 0.18 10.15
C LEU A 112 -2.35 -0.14 11.34
N ILE A 113 -2.62 -1.42 11.62
CA ILE A 113 -3.54 -1.90 12.67
C ILE A 113 -3.33 -1.23 14.03
N PRO A 114 -2.10 -1.05 14.56
CA PRO A 114 -1.89 -0.40 15.86
C PRO A 114 -2.38 1.05 15.97
N GLY A 115 -2.73 1.68 14.85
CA GLY A 115 -3.20 3.07 14.75
C GLY A 115 -2.08 4.12 14.73
N LYS A 116 -2.45 5.36 14.43
CA LYS A 116 -1.56 6.53 14.23
C LYS A 116 -0.36 6.61 15.17
N ALA A 117 -0.58 6.44 16.49
CA ALA A 117 0.47 6.66 17.49
C ALA A 117 1.52 5.53 17.60
N LYS A 118 1.23 4.33 17.08
CA LYS A 118 2.04 3.13 17.32
C LYS A 118 2.46 2.39 16.04
N SER A 119 1.72 2.60 14.97
CA SER A 119 1.99 1.99 13.66
C SER A 119 3.26 2.54 13.03
N LEU A 120 4.16 1.64 12.66
CA LEU A 120 5.46 1.99 12.07
C LEU A 120 5.30 2.84 10.79
N ALA A 121 4.29 2.55 9.97
CA ALA A 121 4.06 3.30 8.74
C ALA A 121 3.78 4.78 9.00
N PHE A 122 2.91 5.10 9.96
CA PHE A 122 2.59 6.49 10.33
C PHE A 122 3.79 7.17 11.00
N ILE A 123 4.50 6.46 11.88
CA ILE A 123 5.69 6.97 12.57
C ILE A 123 6.82 7.33 11.59
N LEU A 124 6.97 6.57 10.50
CA LEU A 124 7.93 6.86 9.43
C LEU A 124 7.47 8.04 8.58
N TRP A 125 6.21 8.09 8.18
CA TRP A 125 5.70 9.22 7.40
C TRP A 125 5.83 10.54 8.18
N ASP A 126 5.47 10.54 9.47
CA ASP A 126 5.63 11.71 10.35
C ASP A 126 7.09 12.17 10.49
N ARG A 127 8.06 11.28 10.18
CA ARG A 127 9.50 11.56 10.14
C ARG A 127 10.00 11.99 8.75
N GLY A 128 9.10 12.20 7.79
CA GLY A 128 9.40 12.72 6.46
C GLY A 128 9.79 11.67 5.42
N TYR A 129 9.51 10.40 5.66
CA TYR A 129 9.75 9.33 4.70
C TYR A 129 8.58 9.15 3.73
N ASP A 130 8.89 8.62 2.54
CA ASP A 130 7.90 8.14 1.58
C ASP A 130 7.65 6.65 1.81
N VAL A 131 6.49 6.28 2.32
CA VAL A 131 6.28 4.95 2.90
C VAL A 131 5.52 4.05 1.93
N TRP A 132 6.13 2.93 1.56
CA TRP A 132 5.55 1.91 0.69
C TRP A 132 5.26 0.63 1.50
N LEU A 133 4.07 0.08 1.34
CA LEU A 133 3.56 -1.08 2.06
C LEU A 133 3.35 -2.22 1.06
N GLY A 134 4.22 -3.22 1.17
CA GLY A 134 4.26 -4.38 0.28
C GLY A 134 3.24 -5.45 0.62
N ASN A 135 2.80 -6.18 -0.40
CA ASN A 135 2.02 -7.41 -0.24
C ASN A 135 2.64 -8.56 -1.02
N ALA A 136 2.72 -9.72 -0.37
CA ALA A 136 3.12 -10.96 -1.02
C ALA A 136 1.94 -11.55 -1.82
N ARG A 137 2.27 -12.23 -2.92
CA ARG A 137 1.31 -13.01 -3.71
C ARG A 137 0.51 -13.97 -2.82
N GLY A 138 -0.78 -14.11 -3.11
CA GLY A 138 -1.68 -15.00 -2.40
C GLY A 138 -2.27 -14.44 -1.11
N ASN A 139 -1.75 -13.33 -0.56
CA ASN A 139 -2.40 -12.68 0.58
C ASN A 139 -3.68 -11.96 0.15
N THR A 140 -4.45 -11.44 1.12
CA THR A 140 -5.77 -10.80 0.89
C THR A 140 -5.76 -9.74 -0.22
N TYR A 141 -4.73 -8.91 -0.30
CA TYR A 141 -4.67 -7.77 -1.23
C TYR A 141 -3.95 -8.08 -2.54
N SER A 142 -3.29 -9.24 -2.65
CA SER A 142 -2.49 -9.65 -3.81
C SER A 142 -2.82 -11.08 -4.27
N LYS A 143 -4.13 -11.35 -4.40
CA LYS A 143 -4.68 -12.67 -4.77
C LYS A 143 -5.23 -12.70 -6.20
N LYS A 144 -4.54 -12.06 -7.15
CA LYS A 144 -4.93 -12.00 -8.56
C LYS A 144 -3.79 -12.46 -9.47
N HIS A 145 -4.14 -13.05 -10.60
CA HIS A 145 -3.23 -13.48 -11.66
C HIS A 145 -3.79 -13.10 -13.02
N LYS A 146 -2.92 -12.91 -14.02
CA LYS A 146 -3.33 -12.61 -15.40
C LYS A 146 -4.17 -13.69 -16.09
N THR A 147 -4.10 -14.93 -15.62
CA THR A 147 -4.60 -16.11 -16.33
C THR A 147 -5.17 -17.19 -15.41
N LEU A 148 -4.58 -17.37 -14.22
CA LEU A 148 -4.97 -18.39 -13.26
C LEU A 148 -6.04 -17.86 -12.31
N SER A 149 -7.01 -18.71 -11.97
CA SER A 149 -7.97 -18.48 -10.89
C SER A 149 -7.40 -18.99 -9.57
N THR A 150 -7.86 -18.44 -8.44
CA THR A 150 -7.53 -18.93 -7.09
C THR A 150 -8.02 -20.36 -6.82
N SER A 151 -8.95 -20.86 -7.63
CA SER A 151 -9.39 -22.26 -7.60
C SER A 151 -8.44 -23.21 -8.33
N ASP A 152 -7.51 -22.70 -9.14
CA ASP A 152 -6.51 -23.50 -9.85
C ASP A 152 -5.34 -23.82 -8.91
N PRO A 153 -4.99 -25.10 -8.67
CA PRO A 153 -3.81 -25.47 -7.88
C PRO A 153 -2.51 -24.82 -8.37
N GLN A 154 -2.38 -24.53 -9.67
CA GLN A 154 -1.21 -23.85 -10.22
C GLN A 154 -1.06 -22.42 -9.70
N PHE A 155 -2.14 -21.75 -9.31
CA PHE A 155 -2.10 -20.43 -8.68
C PHE A 155 -1.36 -20.46 -7.34
N TRP A 156 -1.31 -21.61 -6.66
CA TRP A 156 -0.66 -21.72 -5.34
C TRP A 156 0.73 -22.36 -5.41
N ASN A 157 1.17 -22.74 -6.60
CA ASN A 157 2.49 -23.31 -6.83
C ASN A 157 3.49 -22.20 -7.22
N PHE A 158 3.88 -21.40 -6.24
CA PHE A 158 4.85 -20.32 -6.45
C PHE A 158 6.22 -20.87 -6.86
N ARG A 159 6.88 -20.19 -7.80
CA ARG A 159 8.22 -20.55 -8.31
C ARG A 159 9.33 -19.85 -7.56
#